data_AF-A0A0D6LC84-F1
#
_entry.id   AF-A0A0D6LC84-F1
#
_cell.length_a   1.000
_cell.length_b   1.000
_cell.length_c   1.000
_cell.angle_alpha   90.00
_cell.angle_beta   90.00
_cell.angle_gamma   90.00
#
_symmetry.space_group_name_H-M   'P 1'
#
loop_
_entity.id
_entity.type
_entity.pdbx_description
1 polymer ?
#
loop_
_entity_poly.entity_id
_entity_poly.type
_entity_poly.pdbx_seq_one_letter_code
_entity_poly.pdbx_strand_id
1 'polypeptide(L)'
;MKVIEPVTHSEWAAPIVCVRKSNGKLRVCADFSTGLNKALETFDYPLPVPEDIFATLNGGAVFSQIDLSDAYLQIELSDESKKMVVINTHRGKKEKKVTLNVIGTVMSGKLGWLQIKCAA
;
A
#
# COMPACT_ATOMS: atom_id res chain seq x y z
N MET A 1 -2.01 14.17 -7.81
CA MET A 1 -1.73 12.79 -8.24
C MET A 1 -2.97 11.94 -8.01
N LYS A 2 -3.39 11.16 -9.00
CA LYS A 2 -4.57 10.29 -8.88
C LYS A 2 -4.12 8.92 -8.38
N VAL A 3 -4.62 8.48 -7.23
CA VAL A 3 -4.20 7.23 -6.55
C VAL A 3 -4.65 5.97 -7.30
N ILE A 4 -5.82 6.03 -7.95
CA ILE A 4 -6.40 4.91 -8.70
C ILE A 4 -6.93 5.35 -10.06
N GLU A 5 -6.87 4.47 -11.05
CA GLU A 5 -7.43 4.73 -12.37
C GLU A 5 -8.13 3.50 -12.97
N PRO A 6 -9.24 3.68 -13.70
CA PRO A 6 -9.95 2.57 -14.32
C PRO A 6 -9.13 1.97 -15.47
N VAL A 7 -9.16 0.64 -15.57
CA VAL A 7 -8.53 -0.11 -16.67
C VAL A 7 -9.54 -1.05 -17.30
N THR A 8 -9.46 -1.21 -18.62
CA THR A 8 -10.38 -2.10 -19.36
C THR A 8 -9.90 -3.55 -19.32
N HIS A 9 -8.59 -3.78 -19.37
CA HIS A 9 -7.96 -5.09 -19.40
C HIS A 9 -6.71 -5.09 -18.53
N SER A 10 -6.41 -6.24 -17.93
CA SER A 10 -5.18 -6.47 -17.17
C SER A 10 -4.97 -7.97 -17.01
N GLU A 11 -3.72 -8.41 -17.14
CA GLU A 11 -3.25 -9.77 -16.85
C GLU A 11 -3.20 -10.04 -15.34
N TRP A 12 -2.96 -8.99 -14.55
CA TRP A 12 -2.98 -9.04 -13.09
C TRP A 12 -4.32 -8.56 -12.55
N ALA A 13 -4.79 -9.18 -11.47
CA ALA A 13 -5.93 -8.70 -10.71
C ALA A 13 -5.93 -9.33 -9.31
N ALA A 14 -5.94 -8.49 -8.28
CA ALA A 14 -6.14 -8.91 -6.90
C ALA A 14 -7.60 -8.65 -6.46
N PRO A 15 -8.21 -9.54 -5.66
CA PRO A 15 -9.49 -9.25 -5.05
C PRO A 15 -9.34 -8.15 -3.98
N ILE A 16 -10.44 -7.43 -3.73
CA ILE A 16 -10.52 -6.52 -2.59
C ILE A 16 -11.07 -7.23 -1.35
N VAL A 17 -10.54 -6.86 -0.18
CA VAL A 17 -11.05 -7.25 1.12
C VAL A 17 -11.45 -6.01 1.90
N CYS A 18 -12.68 -6.01 2.39
CA CYS A 18 -13.22 -4.92 3.18
C CYS A 18 -13.14 -5.27 4.67
N VAL A 19 -12.43 -4.43 5.45
CA VAL A 19 -12.27 -4.60 6.89
C VAL A 19 -12.92 -3.43 7.61
N ARG A 20 -13.79 -3.70 8.57
CA ARG A 20 -14.36 -2.66 9.43
C ARG A 20 -13.39 -2.37 10.58
N LYS A 21 -12.97 -1.11 10.72
CA LYS A 21 -12.16 -0.66 11.85
C LYS A 21 -13.04 -0.54 13.10
N SER A 22 -12.41 -0.58 14.28
CA SER A 22 -13.07 -0.38 15.58
C SER A 22 -13.81 0.96 15.67
N ASN A 23 -13.30 2.00 15.00
CA ASN A 23 -13.96 3.31 14.88
C ASN A 23 -15.15 3.34 13.88
N GLY A 24 -15.62 2.18 13.41
CA GLY A 24 -16.75 2.03 12.49
C GLY A 24 -16.43 2.31 11.02
N LYS A 25 -15.28 2.90 10.69
CA LYS A 25 -14.88 3.20 9.30
C LYS A 25 -14.55 1.92 8.53
N LEU A 26 -14.90 1.90 7.24
CA LEU A 26 -14.54 0.81 6.34
C LEU A 26 -13.13 1.04 5.77
N ARG A 27 -12.34 -0.03 5.69
CA ARG A 27 -11.06 -0.05 4.99
C ARG A 27 -11.16 -1.02 3.82
N VAL A 28 -10.73 -0.59 2.64
CA VAL A 28 -10.56 -1.45 1.48
C VAL A 28 -9.08 -1.83 1.39
N CYS A 29 -8.80 -3.12 1.26
CA CYS A 29 -7.47 -3.67 1.07
C CYS A 29 -7.43 -4.48 -0.21
N ALA A 30 -6.34 -4.41 -0.96
CA ALA A 30 -6.03 -5.40 -1.98
C ALA A 30 -5.34 -6.59 -1.32
N ASP A 31 -5.75 -7.81 -1.65
CA ASP A 31 -5.05 -9.01 -1.24
C ASP A 31 -4.09 -9.47 -2.33
N PHE A 32 -2.81 -9.14 -2.15
CA PHE A 32 -1.72 -9.52 -3.05
C PHE A 32 -0.95 -10.76 -2.55
N SER A 33 -1.37 -11.36 -1.43
CA SER A 33 -0.60 -12.40 -0.72
C SER A 33 -0.38 -13.69 -1.52
N THR A 34 -1.33 -14.06 -2.38
CA THR A 34 -1.28 -15.32 -3.12
C THR A 34 -0.71 -15.20 -4.53
N GLY A 35 -0.71 -14.00 -5.10
CA GLY A 35 -0.25 -13.71 -6.46
C GLY A 35 1.00 -12.85 -6.46
N LEU A 36 0.80 -11.52 -6.55
CA LEU A 36 1.88 -10.55 -6.77
C LEU A 36 3.05 -10.70 -5.79
N ASN A 37 2.81 -10.84 -4.49
CA ASN A 37 3.91 -10.91 -3.51
C ASN A 37 4.78 -12.16 -3.64
N LYS A 38 4.26 -13.24 -4.22
CA LYS A 38 5.06 -14.45 -4.50
C LYS A 38 5.89 -14.32 -5.79
N ALA A 39 5.48 -13.44 -6.69
CA ALA A 39 6.14 -13.19 -7.96
C ALA A 39 7.22 -12.10 -7.86
N LEU A 40 7.20 -11.29 -6.80
CA LEU A 40 8.19 -10.25 -6.56
C LEU A 40 9.49 -10.85 -5.99
N GLU A 41 10.60 -10.29 -6.43
CA GLU A 41 11.90 -10.50 -5.78
C GLU A 41 11.93 -9.72 -4.46
N THR A 42 12.38 -10.38 -3.39
CA THR A 42 12.56 -9.74 -2.09
C THR A 42 13.72 -8.77 -2.13
N PHE A 43 13.45 -7.51 -1.77
CA PHE A 43 14.46 -6.48 -1.58
C PHE A 43 14.64 -6.20 -0.09
N ASP A 44 15.79 -6.58 0.46
CA ASP A 44 16.13 -6.34 1.85
C ASP A 44 16.90 -5.03 1.98
N TYR A 45 16.22 -3.99 2.48
CA TYR A 45 16.86 -2.74 2.88
C TYR A 45 17.18 -2.78 4.37
N PRO A 46 18.45 -2.65 4.78
CA PRO A 46 18.80 -2.67 6.20
C PRO A 46 18.24 -1.42 6.88
N LEU A 47 17.23 -1.62 7.72
CA LEU A 47 16.73 -0.56 8.61
C LEU A 47 17.64 -0.47 9.84
N PRO A 48 17.99 0.74 10.30
CA PRO A 48 18.80 0.91 11.50
C PRO A 48 18.08 0.32 12.71
N VAL A 49 18.83 -0.34 13.59
CA VAL A 49 18.26 -0.83 14.86
C VAL A 49 18.01 0.36 15.79
N PRO A 50 17.08 0.25 16.75
CA PRO A 50 16.79 1.35 17.68
C PRO A 50 18.05 1.91 18.35
N GLU A 51 19.02 1.06 18.70
CA GLU A 51 20.29 1.43 19.33
C GLU A 51 21.12 2.37 18.44
N ASP A 52 21.18 2.13 17.13
CA ASP A 52 21.91 2.97 16.17
C ASP A 52 21.23 4.35 16.05
N ILE A 53 19.90 4.37 16.06
CA ILE A 53 19.12 5.61 16.01
C ILE A 53 19.39 6.44 17.28
N PHE A 54 19.32 5.84 18.46
CA PHE A 54 19.57 6.53 19.72
C PHE A 54 21.01 7.00 19.87
N ALA A 55 21.99 6.22 19.40
CA ALA A 55 23.39 6.63 19.37
C ALA A 55 23.58 7.89 18.51
N THR A 56 22.91 7.97 17.36
CA THR A 56 22.95 9.13 16.46
C THR A 56 22.28 10.38 17.06
N LEU A 57 21.25 10.19 17.88
CA LEU A 57 20.51 11.27 18.52
C LEU A 57 21.17 11.78 19.83
N ASN A 58 22.21 11.10 20.31
CA ASN A 58 22.86 11.43 21.58
C ASN A 58 23.44 12.87 21.57
N GLY A 59 23.29 13.58 22.69
CA GLY A 59 23.70 14.98 22.82
C GLY A 59 22.72 16.00 22.23
N GLY A 60 21.62 15.55 21.61
CA GLY A 60 20.53 16.42 21.18
C GLY A 60 19.77 17.01 22.39
N ALA A 61 19.53 18.32 22.37
CA ALA A 61 18.78 19.02 23.42
C ALA A 61 17.28 19.19 23.07
N VAL A 62 16.94 19.19 21.78
CA VAL A 62 15.57 19.39 21.28
C VAL A 62 15.34 18.42 20.13
N PHE A 63 14.20 17.74 20.16
CA PHE A 63 13.79 16.78 19.14
C PHE A 63 12.47 17.21 18.52
N SER A 64 12.29 16.90 17.24
CA SER A 64 11.01 17.05 16.54
C SER A 64 10.67 15.75 15.84
N GLN A 65 9.38 15.42 15.81
CA GLN A 65 8.87 14.24 15.15
C GLN A 65 7.97 14.69 14.00
N ILE A 66 8.26 14.21 12.79
CA ILE A 66 7.44 14.46 11.62
C ILE A 66 6.69 13.17 11.32
N ASP A 67 5.37 13.23 11.30
CA ASP A 67 4.52 12.12 10.87
C ASP A 67 4.28 12.21 9.36
N LEU A 68 4.83 11.24 8.61
CA LEU A 68 4.53 11.06 7.20
C LEU A 68 3.31 10.16 7.02
N SER A 69 2.18 10.59 7.58
CA SER A 69 0.90 9.93 7.38
C SER A 69 0.62 9.73 5.89
N ASP A 70 0.28 8.51 5.50
CA ASP A 70 0.06 8.11 4.09
C ASP A 70 1.28 8.29 3.16
N ALA A 71 2.50 8.24 3.68
CA ALA A 71 3.73 8.38 2.88
C ALA A 71 3.74 7.53 1.61
N TYR A 72 3.27 6.28 1.70
CA TYR A 72 3.21 5.36 0.56
C TYR A 72 2.37 5.91 -0.61
N LEU A 73 1.30 6.67 -0.32
CA LEU A 73 0.46 7.28 -1.34
C LEU A 73 1.12 8.46 -2.05
N GLN A 74 2.28 8.92 -1.58
CA GLN A 74 3.03 10.03 -2.16
C GLN A 74 4.07 9.53 -3.18
N ILE A 75 4.39 8.23 -3.18
CA ILE A 75 5.37 7.64 -4.08
C ILE A 75 4.64 7.02 -5.28
N GLU A 76 4.87 7.60 -6.46
CA GLU A 76 4.33 7.09 -7.72
C GLU A 76 5.05 5.81 -8.16
N LEU A 77 4.28 4.83 -8.65
CA LEU A 77 4.79 3.60 -9.24
C LEU A 77 5.29 3.83 -10.66
N SER A 78 6.25 3.01 -11.11
CA SER A 78 6.60 2.95 -12.53
C SER A 78 5.43 2.44 -13.37
N ASP A 79 5.40 2.77 -14.66
CA ASP A 79 4.32 2.35 -15.55
C ASP A 79 4.24 0.83 -15.74
N GLU A 80 5.37 0.12 -15.60
CA GLU A 80 5.42 -1.34 -15.56
C GLU A 80 4.78 -1.88 -14.28
N SER A 81 5.11 -1.28 -13.14
CA SER A 81 4.60 -1.69 -11.83
C SER A 81 3.09 -1.45 -11.72
N LYS A 82 2.58 -0.34 -12.28
CA LYS A 82 1.15 -0.03 -12.37
C LYS A 82 0.37 -1.15 -13.07
N LYS A 83 0.94 -1.86 -14.05
CA LYS A 83 0.24 -2.97 -14.71
C LYS A 83 0.03 -4.19 -13.80
N MET A 84 0.81 -4.32 -12.73
CA MET A 84 0.77 -5.45 -11.81
C MET A 84 -0.14 -5.20 -10.60
N VAL A 85 -0.31 -3.95 -10.18
CA VAL A 85 -1.10 -3.55 -9.01
C VAL A 85 -2.57 -3.25 -9.33
N VAL A 86 -3.23 -4.18 -10.02
CA VAL A 86 -4.64 -4.07 -10.41
C VAL A 86 -5.54 -4.78 -9.41
N ILE A 87 -6.70 -4.19 -9.11
CA ILE A 87 -7.72 -4.79 -8.25
C ILE A 87 -9.06 -4.94 -8.96
N ASN A 88 -9.80 -5.98 -8.58
CA ASN A 88 -11.20 -6.16 -8.97
C ASN A 88 -12.13 -5.58 -7.90
N THR A 89 -13.05 -4.72 -8.32
CA THR A 89 -14.09 -4.18 -7.45
C THR A 89 -15.48 -4.62 -7.92
N HIS A 90 -16.31 -5.03 -6.96
CA HIS A 90 -17.70 -5.43 -7.16
C HIS A 90 -18.66 -4.22 -7.26
N ARG A 91 -18.17 -2.98 -7.13
CA ARG A 91 -19.01 -1.78 -7.22
C ARG A 91 -19.33 -1.42 -8.67
N GLY A 92 -20.45 -1.94 -9.18
CA GLY A 92 -21.07 -1.58 -10.47
C GLY A 92 -21.97 -2.69 -11.03
N LYS A 93 -22.74 -2.42 -12.09
CA LYS A 93 -23.53 -3.45 -12.82
C LYS A 93 -22.65 -4.55 -13.47
N LYS A 94 -21.31 -4.41 -13.44
CA LYS A 94 -20.28 -5.33 -13.94
C LYS A 94 -19.02 -5.22 -13.09
N GLU A 95 -18.20 -6.27 -13.06
CA GLU A 95 -16.87 -6.27 -12.43
C GLU A 95 -16.00 -5.16 -13.07
N LYS A 96 -15.49 -4.24 -12.25
CA LYS A 96 -14.61 -3.15 -12.70
C LYS A 96 -13.19 -3.40 -12.22
N LYS A 97 -12.22 -3.18 -13.11
CA LYS A 97 -10.80 -3.21 -12.78
C LYS A 97 -10.28 -1.80 -12.60
N VAL A 98 -9.47 -1.59 -11.58
CA VAL A 98 -8.73 -0.34 -11.37
C VAL A 98 -7.29 -0.65 -11.04
N THR A 99 -6.36 0.14 -11.55
CA THR A 99 -4.95 0.07 -11.16
C THR A 99 -4.63 1.11 -10.08
N LEU A 100 -3.67 0.76 -9.22
CA LEU A 100 -3.06 1.66 -8.25
C LEU A 100 -1.87 2.38 -8.89
N ASN A 101 -1.81 3.70 -8.74
CA ASN A 101 -0.71 4.51 -9.29
C ASN A 101 0.42 4.74 -8.28
N VAL A 102 0.21 4.35 -7.02
CA VAL A 102 1.10 4.65 -5.90
C VAL A 102 1.30 3.42 -5.04
N ILE A 103 2.35 3.45 -4.22
CA ILE A 103 2.61 2.39 -3.26
C ILE A 103 1.47 2.36 -2.22
N GLY A 104 0.90 1.19 -1.96
CA GLY A 104 -0.10 1.02 -0.90
C GLY A 104 0.57 0.92 0.47
N THR A 105 -0.18 1.12 1.56
CA THR A 105 0.37 0.86 2.90
C THR A 105 0.31 -0.63 3.22
N VAL A 106 1.46 -1.25 3.51
CA VAL A 106 1.52 -2.65 3.96
C VAL A 106 0.99 -2.75 5.39
N MET A 107 0.13 -3.74 5.62
CA MET A 107 -0.49 -3.94 6.93
C MET A 107 0.45 -4.62 7.94
N SER A 108 0.71 -3.93 9.05
CA SER A 108 1.29 -4.53 10.26
C SER A 108 0.47 -5.77 10.68
N GLY A 109 1.13 -6.94 10.74
CA GLY A 109 0.56 -8.21 11.19
C GLY A 109 0.04 -9.17 10.11
N LYS A 110 -0.01 -8.79 8.82
CA LYS A 110 -0.32 -9.72 7.71
C LYS A 110 0.50 -9.36 6.47
N LEU A 111 1.56 -10.12 6.21
CA LEU A 111 2.33 -10.00 4.97
C LEU A 111 1.38 -10.15 3.78
N GLY A 112 1.34 -9.12 2.94
CA GLY A 112 0.73 -9.17 1.61
C GLY A 112 -0.62 -8.49 1.41
N TRP A 113 -1.11 -7.77 2.42
CA TRP A 113 -2.33 -6.97 2.31
C TRP A 113 -1.96 -5.48 2.19
N LEU A 114 -2.33 -4.86 1.08
CA LEU A 114 -2.10 -3.43 0.85
C LEU A 114 -3.39 -2.64 1.11
N GLN A 115 -3.34 -1.67 2.01
CA GLN A 115 -4.47 -0.75 2.23
C GLN A 115 -4.59 0.21 1.05
N ILE A 116 -5.80 0.27 0.48
CA ILE A 116 -6.16 1.26 -0.53
C ILE A 116 -7.04 2.29 0.17
N LYS A 117 -6.56 3.53 0.26
CA LYS A 117 -7.43 4.64 0.62
C LYS A 117 -8.26 4.99 -0.61
N CYS A 118 -9.42 4.36 -0.75
CA CYS A 118 -10.47 4.92 -1.59
C CYS A 118 -10.90 6.24 -0.95
N ALA A 119 -10.61 7.35 -1.61
CA ALA A 119 -11.33 8.59 -1.35
C ALA A 119 -12.82 8.29 -1.62
N ALA A 120 -13.63 8.32 -0.57
CA ALA A 120 -15.08 8.35 -0.70
C ALA A 120 -15.51 9.75 -1.14
#